data_AF-A0A9E0GMS4-F1
#
_entry.id   AF-A0A9E0GMS4-F1
#
_cell.length_a   1.000
_cell.length_b   1.000
_cell.length_c   1.000
_cell.angle_alpha   90.00
_cell.angle_beta   90.00
_cell.angle_gamma   90.00
#
_symmetry.space_group_name_H-M   'P 1'
#
loop_
_entity.id
_entity.type
_entity.pdbx_description
1 polymer ?
#
loop_
_entity_poly.entity_id
_entity_poly.type
_entity_poly.pdbx_seq_one_letter_code
_entity_poly.pdbx_strand_id
1 'polypeptide(L)' 'MNQKYLGSSLDDFLEKEGRLAEAEAVATKRVLVFQFAKLMEEQQVSKTETTPRMRTNRASADQLVDK' A
#
# COMPACT_ATOMS: atom_id res chain seq x y z
N MET A 1 -1.52 -19.01 24.77
CA MET A 1 -0.65 -17.81 24.78
C MET A 1 -0.91 -17.03 26.06
N ASN A 2 0.14 -16.57 26.76
CA ASN A 2 0.00 -15.91 28.05
C ASN A 2 -0.22 -14.40 27.86
N GLN A 3 -1.42 -13.92 28.20
CA GLN A 3 -1.84 -12.51 28.09
C GLN A 3 -0.99 -11.55 28.95
N LYS A 4 -0.21 -12.07 29.91
CA LYS A 4 0.67 -11.29 30.81
C LYS A 4 1.77 -10.50 30.09
N TYR A 5 2.11 -10.87 28.85
CA TYR A 5 3.14 -10.19 28.04
C TYR A 5 2.57 -9.55 26.76
N LEU A 6 1.25 -9.60 26.56
CA LEU A 6 0.62 -8.80 25.50
C LEU A 6 0.52 -7.35 26.03
N GLY A 7 1.40 -6.49 25.54
CA GLY A 7 1.29 -5.04 25.72
C GLY A 7 0.10 -4.47 24.93
N SER A 8 0.00 -3.13 24.90
CA SER A 8 -0.97 -2.45 24.03
C SER A 8 -0.71 -2.77 22.56
N SER A 9 -1.74 -2.61 21.72
CA SER A 9 -1.61 -2.83 20.29
C SER A 9 -0.64 -1.83 19.64
N LEU A 10 -0.21 -2.13 18.41
CA LEU A 10 0.57 -1.17 17.62
C LEU A 10 -0.25 0.10 17.35
N ASP A 11 -1.55 -0.02 17.13
CA ASP A 11 -2.44 1.10 16.87
C ASP A 11 -2.52 2.02 18.09
N ASP A 12 -2.66 1.45 19.29
CA ASP A 12 -2.62 2.21 20.55
C ASP A 12 -1.29 2.94 20.74
N PHE A 13 -0.17 2.35 20.29
CA PHE A 13 1.14 2.99 20.32
C PHE A 13 1.23 4.15 19.32
N LEU A 14 0.78 3.92 18.07
CA LEU A 14 0.82 4.94 17.02
C LEU A 14 -0.14 6.09 17.28
N GLU A 15 -1.28 5.84 17.93
CA GLU A 15 -2.23 6.88 18.34
C GLU A 15 -1.60 7.78 19.42
N LYS A 16 -0.92 7.20 20.42
CA LYS A 16 -0.20 7.95 21.46
C LYS A 16 0.92 8.83 20.89
N GLU A 17 1.59 8.36 19.85
CA GLU A 17 2.63 9.11 19.14
C GLU A 17 2.06 10.14 18.15
N GLY A 18 0.73 10.19 17.95
CA GLY A 18 0.08 11.06 16.96
C GLY A 18 0.38 10.68 15.50
N ARG A 19 0.77 9.42 15.25
CA ARG A 19 1.23 8.91 13.94
C ARG A 19 0.29 7.92 13.28
N LEU A 20 -0.78 7.51 13.96
CA LEU A 20 -1.71 6.50 13.44
C LEU A 20 -2.24 6.88 12.04
N ALA A 21 -2.77 8.10 11.88
CA ALA A 21 -3.34 8.55 10.62
C ALA A 21 -2.31 8.57 9.45
N GLU A 22 -1.06 8.96 9.73
CA GLU A 22 0.00 8.94 8.71
C GLU A 22 0.35 7.50 8.31
N ALA A 23 0.50 6.61 9.30
CA ALA A 23 0.81 5.21 9.08
C ALA A 23 -0.29 4.51 8.27
N GLU A 24 -1.56 4.76 8.61
CA GLU A 24 -2.72 4.25 7.87
C GLU A 24 -2.74 4.75 6.43
N ALA A 25 -2.53 6.05 6.19
CA ALA A 25 -2.50 6.61 4.84
C ALA A 25 -1.41 5.97 3.97
N VAL A 26 -0.22 5.75 4.53
CA VAL A 26 0.88 5.07 3.83
C VAL A 26 0.53 3.60 3.58
N ALA A 27 -0.03 2.91 4.58
CA ALA A 27 -0.42 1.51 4.46
C ALA A 27 -1.50 1.31 3.39
N THR A 28 -2.55 2.14 3.38
CA THR A 28 -3.60 2.08 2.35
C THR A 28 -3.02 2.25 0.95
N LYS A 29 -2.14 3.23 0.75
CA LYS A 29 -1.47 3.42 -0.54
C LYS A 29 -0.71 2.17 -0.98
N ARG A 30 0.10 1.59 -0.10
CA ARG A 30 0.89 0.38 -0.39
C ARG A 30 0.01 -0.82 -0.71
N VAL A 31 -1.09 -1.00 0.04
CA VAL A 31 -2.03 -2.11 -0.21
C VAL A 31 -2.67 -1.97 -1.60
N LEU A 32 -3.10 -0.77 -1.97
CA LEU A 32 -3.67 -0.52 -3.30
C LEU A 32 -2.66 -0.80 -4.41
N VAL A 33 -1.42 -0.35 -4.25
CA VAL A 33 -0.31 -0.61 -5.18
C VAL A 33 -0.07 -2.11 -5.33
N PHE A 34 0.04 -2.82 -4.22
CA PHE A 34 0.29 -4.25 -4.19
C PHE A 34 -0.84 -5.04 -4.87
N GLN A 35 -2.09 -4.72 -4.56
CA GLN A 35 -3.25 -5.33 -5.20
C GLN A 35 -3.27 -5.06 -6.71
N PHE A 36 -2.93 -3.83 -7.11
CA PHE A 36 -2.86 -3.47 -8.51
C PHE A 36 -1.77 -4.25 -9.26
N ALA A 37 -0.56 -4.33 -8.68
CA ALA A 37 0.54 -5.11 -9.27
C ALA A 37 0.18 -6.60 -9.40
N LYS A 38 -0.47 -7.18 -8.39
CA LYS A 38 -0.94 -8.56 -8.42
C LYS A 38 -1.97 -8.80 -9.53
N LEU A 39 -2.93 -7.88 -9.70
CA LEU A 39 -3.92 -7.96 -10.79
C LEU A 39 -3.28 -7.83 -12.17
N MET A 40 -2.19 -7.07 -12.31
CA MET A 40 -1.44 -6.99 -13.57
C MET A 40 -0.73 -8.30 -13.90
N GLU A 41 -0.13 -8.94 -12.88
CA GLU A 41 0.50 -10.25 -13.03
C GLU A 41 -0.53 -11.32 -13.42
N GLU A 42 -1.68 -11.36 -12.74
CA GLU A 42 -2.79 -12.29 -13.03
C GLU A 42 -3.34 -12.12 -14.47
N GLN A 43 -3.39 -10.89 -14.97
CA GLN A 43 -3.88 -10.58 -16.32
C GLN A 43 -2.77 -10.59 -17.39
N GLN A 44 -1.52 -10.90 -17.03
CA GLN A 44 -0.35 -10.84 -17.91
C GLN A 44 -0.17 -9.50 -18.63
N VAL A 45 -0.62 -8.40 -18.02
CA VAL A 45 -0.53 -7.08 -18.64
C VAL A 45 0.73 -6.39 -18.18
N SER A 46 1.60 -6.03 -19.13
CA SER A 46 2.83 -5.30 -18.82
C SER A 46 2.56 -3.85 -18.39
N LYS A 47 3.49 -3.24 -17.63
CA LYS A 47 3.46 -1.80 -17.29
C LYS A 47 3.27 -0.91 -18.54
N THR A 48 3.86 -1.32 -19.66
CA THR A 48 3.79 -0.60 -20.94
C THR A 48 2.41 -0.65 -21.60
N GLU A 49 1.64 -1.71 -21.35
CA GLU A 49 0.29 -1.88 -21.90
C GLU A 49 -0.81 -1.26 -21.01
N THR A 50 -0.55 -1.13 -19.71
CA THR A 50 -1.47 -0.52 -18.73
C THR A 50 -1.42 1.01 -18.73
N THR A 51 -0.25 1.61 -18.97
CA THR A 51 -0.07 3.08 -18.98
C THR A 51 -1.04 3.81 -19.94
N PRO A 52 -1.24 3.35 -21.20
CA PRO A 52 -2.22 3.96 -22.10
C PRO A 52 -3.67 3.73 -21.68
N ARG A 53 -3.98 2.56 -21.07
CA ARG A 53 -5.34 2.17 -20.69
C ARG A 53 -5.87 2.92 -19.47
N MET A 54 -4.99 3.35 -18.55
CA MET A 54 -5.40 4.04 -17.32
C MET A 54 -5.50 5.56 -17.43
N ARG A 55 -5.18 6.18 -18.58
CA ARG A 55 -5.04 7.65 -18.73
C ARG A 55 -4.12 8.29 -17.67
N THR A 56 -3.23 7.51 -17.06
CA THR A 56 -2.25 7.98 -16.09
C THR A 56 -0.93 8.20 -16.82
N ASN A 57 -0.27 9.32 -16.56
CA ASN A 57 1.09 9.57 -17.06
C ASN A 57 2.02 8.41 -16.62
N ARG A 58 2.93 7.99 -17.49
CA ARG A 58 3.99 7.00 -17.23
C ARG A 58 4.72 7.25 -15.91
N ALA A 59 5.04 8.51 -15.60
CA ALA A 59 5.71 8.89 -14.36
C ALA A 59 4.86 8.62 -13.10
N SER A 60 3.54 8.76 -13.19
CA SER A 60 2.62 8.49 -12.07
C SER A 60 2.37 6.98 -11.90
N ALA A 61 2.36 6.22 -12.99
CA ALA A 61 2.25 4.77 -12.95
C ALA A 61 3.53 4.13 -12.38
N ASP A 62 4.70 4.60 -12.81
CA ASP A 62 5.98 4.16 -12.23
C ASP A 62 6.07 4.55 -10.76
N GLN A 63 5.66 5.77 -10.36
CA GLN A 63 5.62 6.15 -8.95
C GLN A 63 4.62 5.34 -8.12
N LEU A 64 3.55 4.83 -8.72
CA LEU A 64 2.59 3.96 -8.03
C LEU A 64 3.23 2.62 -7.72
N VAL A 65 3.93 2.00 -8.68
CA VAL A 65 4.40 0.61 -8.55
C VAL A 65 5.78 0.50 -7.89
N ASP A 66 6.58 1.57 -7.90
CA ASP A 66 8.00 1.54 -7.50
C ASP A 66 8.26 1.95 -6.02
N LYS A 67 7.22 2.02 -5.16
CA LYS A 67 7.36 2.36 -3.73
C LYS A 67 6.50 1.54 -2.77
#